data_AF-A0A2W6DTA9-F1
#
_entry.id   AF-A0A2W6DTA9-F1
#
_cell.length_a   1.000
_cell.length_b   1.000
_cell.length_c   1.000
_cell.angle_alpha   90.00
_cell.angle_beta   90.00
_cell.angle_gamma   90.00
#
_symmetry.space_group_name_H-M   'P 1'
#
loop_
_entity.id
_entity.type
_entity.pdbx_description
1 polymer ?
#
loop_
_entity_poly.entity_id
_entity_poly.type
_entity_poly.pdbx_seq_one_letter_code
_entity_poly.pdbx_strand_id
1 'polypeptide(L)' 'MRLAGAALRLTIFVGDCDQWHHKPLFTEIVHRAHRAGLAGASV' A
#
# COMPACT_ATOMS: atom_id res chain seq x y z
N MET A 1 16.37 2.26 9.12
CA MET A 1 16.11 2.91 7.82
C MET A 1 15.53 4.28 8.11
N ARG A 2 16.20 5.38 7.72
CA ARG A 2 15.75 6.75 7.98
C ARG A 2 15.36 7.37 6.65
N LEU A 3 14.07 7.59 6.42
CA LEU A 3 13.58 8.28 5.23
C LEU A 3 13.94 9.77 5.36
N ALA A 4 14.71 10.31 4.42
CA ALA A 4 15.13 11.70 4.38
C ALA A 4 14.96 12.27 2.97
N GLY A 5 14.52 13.53 2.86
CA GLY A 5 14.18 14.19 1.59
C GLY A 5 12.68 14.40 1.39
N ALA A 6 12.29 14.99 0.26
CA ALA A 6 10.89 15.18 -0.09
C ALA A 6 10.19 13.83 -0.30
N ALA A 7 9.01 13.67 0.28
CA ALA A 7 8.21 12.45 0.18
C ALA A 7 6.77 12.76 -0.20
N LEU A 8 6.13 11.84 -0.93
CA LEU A 8 4.72 11.89 -1.25
C LEU A 8 3.96 10.87 -0.41
N ARG A 9 2.83 11.27 0.17
CA ARG A 9 1.91 10.38 0.89
C ARG A 9 0.69 10.08 0.01
N LEU A 10 0.40 8.80 -0.18
CA LEU A 10 -0.81 8.31 -0.82
C LEU A 10 -1.73 7.67 0.23
N THR A 11 -3.01 8.02 0.20
CA THR A 11 -4.06 7.39 1.02
C THR A 11 -5.07 6.74 0.08
N ILE A 12 -5.37 5.47 0.30
CA ILE A 12 -6.32 4.69 -0.49
C ILE A 12 -7.44 4.25 0.45
N PHE A 13 -8.70 4.55 0.08
CA PHE A 13 -9.87 4.06 0.79
C PHE A 13 -10.40 2.83 0.06
N VAL A 14 -10.61 1.75 0.81
CA VAL A 14 -11.17 0.48 0.31
C VAL A 14 -12.28 0.02 1.25
N GLY A 15 -13.20 -0.78 0.74
CA GLY A 15 -14.17 -1.48 1.57
C GLY A 15 -13.50 -2.63 2.32
N ASP A 16 -13.97 -2.91 3.54
CA ASP A 16 -13.45 -3.99 4.39
C ASP A 16 -13.63 -5.39 3.76
N CYS A 17 -14.66 -5.52 2.90
CA CYS A 17 -14.97 -6.77 2.20
C CYS A 17 -14.36 -6.86 0.79
N ASP A 18 -13.56 -5.88 0.36
CA ASP A 18 -12.99 -5.88 -0.99
C ASP A 18 -11.94 -6.97 -1.13
N GLN A 19 -12.04 -7.75 -2.21
CA GLN A 19 -11.17 -8.89 -2.47
C GLN A 19 -10.58 -8.87 -3.88
N TRP A 20 -9.34 -9.34 -3.98
CA TRP A 20 -8.62 -9.59 -5.22
C TRP A 20 -8.18 -11.06 -5.26
N HIS A 21 -8.62 -11.82 -6.26
CA HIS A 21 -8.38 -13.28 -6.34
C HIS A 21 -8.62 -14.03 -5.00
N HIS A 22 -9.72 -13.71 -4.31
CA HIS A 22 -10.14 -14.33 -3.04
C HIS A 22 -9.17 -14.03 -1.87
N LYS A 23 -8.44 -12.91 -1.96
CA LYS A 23 -7.58 -12.39 -0.91
C LYS A 23 -7.97 -10.94 -0.60
N PRO A 24 -7.78 -10.45 0.63
CA PRO A 24 -8.08 -9.07 0.96
C PRO A 24 -7.35 -8.07 0.05
N LEU A 25 -8.08 -7.10 -0.50
CA LEU A 25 -7.56 -6.13 -1.46
C LEU A 25 -6.38 -5.31 -0.88
N PHE A 26 -6.44 -4.95 0.40
CA PHE A 26 -5.38 -4.18 1.06
C PHE A 26 -4.01 -4.88 1.00
N THR A 27 -3.99 -6.22 1.04
CA THR A 27 -2.74 -6.99 0.97
C THR A 27 -2.07 -6.83 -0.39
N GLU A 28 -2.87 -6.82 -1.46
CA GLU A 28 -2.37 -6.61 -2.82
C GLU A 28 -1.87 -5.18 -3.02
N ILE A 29 -2.53 -4.18 -2.44
CA ILE A 29 -2.09 -2.78 -2.45
C ILE A 29 -0.70 -2.66 -1.83
N VAL A 30 -0.47 -3.28 -0.67
CA VAL A 30 0.85 -3.28 -0.01
C VAL A 30 1.91 -3.94 -0.89
N HIS A 31 1.61 -5.10 -1.50
CA HIS A 31 2.55 -5.76 -2.40
C HIS A 31 2.91 -4.88 -3.61
N ARG A 32 1.93 -4.20 -4.21
CA ARG A 32 2.16 -3.28 -5.33
C ARG A 32 2.93 -2.05 -4.92
N ALA A 33 2.65 -1.49 -3.73
CA ALA A 33 3.41 -0.38 -3.16
C ALA A 33 4.90 -0.74 -3.04
N HIS A 34 5.19 -1.93 -2.52
CA HIS A 34 6.57 -2.43 -2.40
C HIS A 34 7.21 -2.64 -3.78
N ARG A 35 6.50 -3.26 -4.74
CA ARG A 35 6.98 -3.45 -6.12
C ARG A 35 7.21 -2.13 -6.86
N ALA A 36 6.46 -1.08 -6.53
CA ALA A 36 6.60 0.25 -7.10
C ALA A 36 7.73 1.07 -6.44
N GLY A 37 8.42 0.53 -5.43
CA GLY A 37 9.50 1.22 -4.73
C GLY A 37 9.02 2.30 -3.76
N LEU A 38 7.77 2.24 -3.29
CA LEU A 38 7.31 3.12 -2.23
C LEU A 38 8.08 2.83 -0.94
N ALA A 39 8.39 3.90 -0.21
CA ALA A 39 9.17 3.86 1.03
C ALA A 39 8.54 2.99 2.14
N GLY A 40 7.23 2.74 2.07
CA GLY A 40 6.48 1.90 2.99
C GLY A 40 4.97 2.02 2.74
N ALA A 41 4.21 1.17 3.43
CA ALA A 41 2.75 1.20 3.44
C ALA A 41 2.23 0.83 4.83
N SER A 42 1.07 1.37 5.20
CA SER A 42 0.34 1.05 6.43
C SER A 42 -1.14 0.90 6.09
N VAL A 43 -1.82 0.00 6.79
CA VAL A 43 -3.24 -0.37 6.61
C VAL A 43 -4.02 -0.16 7.88
#